data_AF-A0A2E6H049-F1
#
_entry.id   AF-A0A2E6H049-F1
#
_cell.length_a   1.000
_cell.length_b   1.000
_cell.length_c   1.000
_cell.angle_alpha   90.00
_cell.angle_beta   90.00
_cell.angle_gamma   90.00
#
_symmetry.space_group_name_H-M   'P 1'
#
loop_
_entity.id
_entity.type
_entity.pdbx_description
1 polymer ?
#
loop_
_entity_poly.entity_id
_entity_poly.type
_entity_poly.pdbx_seq_one_letter_code
_entity_poly.pdbx_strand_id
1 'polypeptide(L)'
;MVIKRKKREDSRAQLEFSFGRPKEKDRNAHLGGKSFYFFDFDDNVVYLSTPIVLFHKKTNKEVFVGSGEFAQENKRIGKSGPYADYYLNFDDLTGSFRYFRDHSFGLLDKIVRKKQTFVQDVAKAIQNAEYDWKAPSWNCFYHATFNNRPTSVITARGHDSDTIKEGVKLMVKEGHLPHEPNFLSIYPVSNPEVRVALGDKELTSSIAELKRGAIRESVEEAIRIYGYSPHHRFGMSDDDPHNVELITEEMKTLKRKYPEMSFFVIHTHQDHFVKEEVLQHKLKRKKKSQNFEQVALI
;
A
#
# COMPACT_ATOMS: atom_id res chain seq x y z
N MET A 1 -27.35 39.69 8.65
CA MET A 1 -26.66 39.35 7.38
C MET A 1 -26.28 37.88 7.44
N VAL A 2 -27.07 37.00 6.83
CA VAL A 2 -26.90 35.53 6.91
C VAL A 2 -25.97 35.10 5.79
N ILE A 3 -24.75 34.68 6.14
CA ILE A 3 -23.78 34.15 5.19
C ILE A 3 -24.28 32.76 4.74
N LYS A 4 -24.94 32.71 3.58
CA LYS A 4 -25.28 31.44 2.90
C LYS A 4 -23.97 30.72 2.56
N ARG A 5 -23.76 29.54 3.14
CA ARG A 5 -22.72 28.61 2.72
C ARG A 5 -22.89 28.32 1.23
N LYS A 6 -21.86 28.63 0.45
CA LYS A 6 -21.77 28.34 -0.98
C LYS A 6 -21.84 26.81 -1.16
N LYS A 7 -22.85 26.34 -1.90
CA LYS A 7 -23.02 24.92 -2.25
C LYS A 7 -21.78 24.50 -3.06
N ARG A 8 -21.05 23.49 -2.60
CA ARG A 8 -19.90 22.90 -3.32
C ARG A 8 -20.43 22.39 -4.66
N GLU A 9 -19.82 22.80 -5.76
CA GLU A 9 -20.10 22.22 -7.07
C GLU A 9 -19.60 20.78 -7.07
N ASP A 10 -20.50 19.84 -7.38
CA ASP A 10 -20.20 18.42 -7.52
C ASP A 10 -19.12 18.26 -8.60
N SER A 11 -17.95 17.76 -8.19
CA SER A 11 -16.91 17.40 -9.14
C SER A 11 -17.44 16.27 -10.03
N ARG A 12 -17.20 16.37 -11.34
CA ARG A 12 -17.58 15.39 -12.36
C ARG A 12 -16.89 14.02 -12.23
N ALA A 13 -16.27 13.72 -11.10
CA ALA A 13 -15.68 12.43 -10.82
C ALA A 13 -16.76 11.47 -10.33
N GLN A 14 -17.42 10.81 -11.29
CA GLN A 14 -18.22 9.61 -11.09
C GLN A 14 -19.49 9.81 -10.24
N LEU A 15 -20.64 9.91 -10.90
CA LEU A 15 -21.96 9.69 -10.31
C LEU A 15 -22.03 8.23 -9.79
N GLU A 16 -21.45 7.96 -8.61
CA GLU A 16 -21.85 6.81 -7.83
C GLU A 16 -23.31 7.07 -7.42
N PHE A 17 -24.24 6.32 -8.01
CA PHE A 17 -25.64 6.34 -7.60
C PHE A 17 -25.70 6.15 -6.09
N SER A 18 -26.18 7.17 -5.38
CA SER A 18 -26.24 7.26 -3.93
C SER A 18 -27.33 6.36 -3.32
N PHE A 19 -27.33 5.08 -3.69
CA PHE A 19 -27.88 4.03 -2.84
C PHE A 19 -26.76 3.63 -1.90
N GLY A 20 -26.90 3.95 -0.62
CA GLY A 20 -25.89 3.58 0.38
C GLY A 20 -25.60 2.09 0.30
N ARG A 21 -24.39 1.72 -0.15
CA ARG A 21 -23.93 0.33 -0.19
C ARG A 21 -24.14 -0.27 1.20
N PRO A 22 -24.84 -1.41 1.36
CA PRO A 22 -25.02 -1.99 2.68
C PRO A 22 -23.66 -2.42 3.23
N LYS A 23 -23.43 -2.22 4.54
CA LYS A 23 -22.24 -2.77 5.20
C LYS A 23 -22.32 -4.29 5.19
N GLU A 24 -21.23 -4.93 4.80
CA GLU A 24 -21.07 -6.37 4.75
C GLU A 24 -20.46 -6.85 6.07
N LYS A 25 -20.98 -7.96 6.63
CA LYS A 25 -20.33 -8.64 7.75
C LYS A 25 -19.13 -9.43 7.26
N ASP A 26 -18.17 -9.72 8.15
CA ASP A 26 -17.11 -10.67 7.84
C ASP A 26 -17.74 -12.01 7.44
N ARG A 27 -17.21 -12.65 6.40
CA ARG A 27 -17.78 -13.89 5.87
C ARG A 27 -17.93 -14.98 6.93
N ASN A 28 -16.97 -15.04 7.85
CA ASN A 28 -16.96 -15.98 8.97
C ASN A 28 -17.32 -15.33 10.31
N ALA A 29 -17.98 -14.17 10.32
CA ALA A 29 -18.33 -13.46 11.56
C ALA A 29 -19.09 -14.35 12.57
N HIS A 30 -19.99 -15.18 12.06
CA HIS A 30 -20.80 -16.12 12.85
C HIS A 30 -19.97 -17.24 13.51
N LEU A 31 -18.74 -17.47 13.05
CA LEU A 31 -17.78 -18.43 13.61
C LEU A 31 -16.68 -17.72 14.42
N GLY A 32 -16.84 -16.42 14.73
CA GLY A 32 -15.79 -15.62 15.37
C GLY A 32 -14.61 -15.31 14.44
N GLY A 33 -14.79 -15.43 13.12
CA GLY A 33 -13.78 -15.12 12.12
C GLY A 33 -13.80 -13.64 11.70
N LYS A 34 -12.62 -13.09 11.42
CA LYS A 34 -12.41 -11.75 10.85
C LYS A 34 -11.64 -11.83 9.54
N SER A 35 -11.86 -10.83 8.68
CA SER A 35 -11.19 -10.68 7.39
C SER A 35 -10.21 -9.52 7.47
N PHE A 36 -8.93 -9.85 7.34
CA PHE A 36 -7.79 -8.93 7.43
C PHE A 36 -7.26 -8.66 6.03
N TYR A 37 -7.00 -7.39 5.74
CA TYR A 37 -6.59 -6.92 4.42
C TYR A 37 -5.23 -6.27 4.47
N PHE A 38 -4.29 -6.75 3.69
CA PHE A 38 -2.96 -6.21 3.57
C PHE A 38 -2.78 -5.60 2.17
N PHE A 39 -2.16 -4.43 2.10
CA PHE A 39 -1.98 -3.71 0.84
C PHE A 39 -0.54 -3.24 0.70
N ASP A 40 0.08 -3.46 -0.46
CA ASP A 40 1.09 -2.50 -0.93
C ASP A 40 0.39 -1.20 -1.29
N PHE A 41 0.98 -0.06 -0.95
CA PHE A 41 0.33 1.24 -1.13
C PHE A 41 0.61 1.83 -2.50
N ASP A 42 1.89 1.88 -2.87
CA ASP A 42 2.38 2.48 -4.11
C ASP A 42 2.10 1.59 -5.30
N ASP A 43 1.62 2.18 -6.39
CA ASP A 43 1.29 1.55 -7.66
C ASP A 43 0.21 0.44 -7.59
N ASN A 44 -0.20 0.06 -6.38
CA ASN A 44 -1.25 -0.90 -6.08
C ASN A 44 -2.52 -0.23 -5.54
N VAL A 45 -2.46 0.59 -4.48
CA VAL A 45 -3.64 1.34 -3.97
C VAL A 45 -3.74 2.72 -4.61
N VAL A 46 -2.60 3.41 -4.75
CA VAL A 46 -2.53 4.73 -5.40
C VAL A 46 -1.30 4.88 -6.29
N TYR A 47 -1.47 5.61 -7.40
CA TYR A 47 -0.36 6.12 -8.20
C TYR A 47 0.10 7.46 -7.66
N LEU A 48 1.37 7.56 -7.25
CA LEU A 48 1.97 8.78 -6.73
C LEU A 48 3.16 9.21 -7.59
N SER A 49 3.27 10.51 -7.84
CA SER A 49 4.34 11.09 -8.68
C SER A 49 5.65 11.32 -7.90
N THR A 50 5.92 10.53 -6.86
CA THR A 50 7.15 10.67 -6.06
C THR A 50 8.36 10.27 -6.92
N PRO A 51 9.32 11.17 -7.20
CA PRO A 51 10.42 10.85 -8.09
C PRO A 51 11.54 10.08 -7.37
N ILE A 52 12.20 9.19 -8.10
CA ILE A 52 13.45 8.54 -7.72
C ILE A 52 14.60 9.26 -8.45
N VAL A 53 15.70 9.53 -7.73
CA VAL A 53 16.82 10.29 -8.27
C VAL A 53 17.95 9.36 -8.71
N LEU A 54 18.42 9.53 -9.94
CA LEU A 54 19.61 8.85 -10.45
C LEU A 54 20.74 9.85 -10.63
N PHE A 55 21.97 9.43 -10.34
CA PHE A 55 23.15 10.29 -10.38
C PHE A 55 24.06 9.89 -11.53
N HIS A 56 24.43 10.85 -12.38
CA HIS A 56 25.37 10.56 -13.47
C HIS A 56 26.77 10.29 -12.93
N LYS A 57 27.40 9.17 -13.30
CA LYS A 57 28.67 8.66 -12.74
C LYS A 57 29.84 9.65 -12.82
N LYS A 58 29.90 10.48 -13.87
CA LYS A 58 31.04 11.40 -14.10
C LYS A 58 30.81 12.82 -13.57
N THR A 59 29.57 13.29 -13.64
CA THR A 59 29.24 14.71 -13.38
C THR A 59 28.43 14.90 -12.11
N ASN A 60 27.95 13.80 -11.53
CA ASN A 60 27.01 13.78 -10.42
C ASN A 60 25.70 14.55 -10.70
N LYS A 61 25.37 14.80 -11.97
CA LYS A 61 24.12 15.46 -12.36
C LYS A 61 22.95 14.52 -12.07
N GLU A 62 21.91 15.07 -11.44
CA GLU A 62 20.69 14.36 -11.11
C GLU A 62 19.73 14.27 -12.31
N VAL A 63 19.08 13.12 -12.44
CA VAL A 63 17.87 12.93 -13.26
C VAL A 63 16.79 12.28 -12.41
N PHE A 64 15.53 12.59 -12.70
CA PHE A 64 14.38 12.13 -11.94
C PHE A 64 13.57 11.15 -12.78
N VAL A 65 13.27 9.98 -12.21
CA VAL A 65 12.48 8.93 -12.86
C VAL A 65 11.27 8.58 -11.98
N GLY A 66 10.18 8.15 -12.60
CA GLY A 66 8.99 7.68 -11.88
C GLY A 66 9.18 6.26 -11.31
N SER A 67 8.29 5.83 -10.41
CA SER A 67 8.29 4.47 -9.84
C SER A 67 8.16 3.38 -10.91
N GLY A 68 7.20 3.54 -11.84
CA GLY A 68 6.99 2.59 -12.93
C GLY A 68 8.19 2.47 -13.89
N GLU A 69 8.81 3.60 -14.24
CA GLU A 69 10.04 3.59 -15.06
C GLU A 69 11.20 2.92 -14.30
N PHE A 70 11.36 3.24 -13.02
CA PHE A 70 12.35 2.61 -12.16
C PHE A 70 12.12 1.10 -12.02
N ALA A 71 10.88 0.64 -11.92
CA ALA A 71 10.55 -0.80 -11.85
C ALA A 71 11.05 -1.56 -13.09
N GLN A 72 10.97 -0.94 -14.27
CA GLN A 72 11.45 -1.53 -15.53
C GLN A 72 12.97 -1.48 -15.68
N GLU A 73 13.61 -0.41 -15.22
CA GLU A 73 15.03 -0.15 -15.49
C GLU A 73 16.00 -0.53 -14.36
N ASN A 74 15.54 -0.70 -13.10
CA ASN A 74 16.44 -0.79 -11.93
C ASN A 74 17.56 -1.83 -12.05
N LYS A 75 17.31 -2.98 -12.70
CA LYS A 75 18.30 -4.06 -12.87
C LYS A 75 19.41 -3.70 -13.86
N ARG A 76 19.14 -2.75 -14.77
CA ARG A 76 20.01 -2.27 -15.84
C ARG A 76 20.75 -0.98 -15.50
N ILE A 77 20.27 -0.20 -14.51
CA ILE A 77 20.94 1.04 -14.05
C ILE A 77 22.41 0.77 -13.77
N GLY A 78 23.27 1.62 -14.32
CA GLY A 78 24.71 1.50 -14.17
C GLY A 78 25.38 0.40 -15.00
N LYS A 79 24.61 -0.34 -15.81
CA LYS A 79 25.11 -1.47 -16.63
C LYS A 79 24.79 -1.31 -18.12
N SER A 80 23.54 -1.00 -18.47
CA SER A 80 23.08 -0.91 -19.86
C SER A 80 21.82 -0.04 -19.98
N GLY A 81 21.39 0.24 -21.22
CA GLY A 81 20.19 1.03 -21.49
C GLY A 81 20.37 2.54 -21.26
N PRO A 82 19.27 3.31 -21.15
CA PRO A 82 19.31 4.78 -21.03
C PRO A 82 20.03 5.26 -19.76
N TYR A 83 20.09 4.40 -18.74
CA TYR A 83 20.68 4.71 -17.43
C TYR A 83 22.02 3.99 -17.19
N ALA A 84 22.73 3.56 -18.23
CA ALA A 84 24.02 2.87 -18.12
C ALA A 84 25.11 3.72 -17.41
N ASP A 85 25.08 5.04 -17.63
CA ASP A 85 26.02 6.00 -17.05
C ASP A 85 25.55 6.59 -15.72
N TYR A 86 24.52 6.01 -15.10
CA TYR A 86 23.95 6.47 -13.84
C TYR A 86 24.17 5.46 -12.71
N TYR A 87 24.06 5.92 -11.47
CA TYR A 87 24.13 5.07 -10.27
C TYR A 87 23.09 5.50 -9.24
N LEU A 88 22.82 4.59 -8.29
CA LEU A 88 21.96 4.84 -7.14
C LEU A 88 22.80 5.24 -5.94
N ASN A 89 22.40 6.30 -5.27
CA ASN A 89 22.94 6.70 -3.97
C ASN A 89 21.94 6.29 -2.89
N PHE A 90 22.34 5.47 -1.94
CA PHE A 90 21.45 4.95 -0.89
C PHE A 90 21.47 5.78 0.40
N ASP A 91 22.10 6.96 0.39
CA ASP A 91 21.98 7.93 1.48
C ASP A 91 20.51 8.37 1.64
N ASP A 92 19.99 8.30 2.86
CA ASP A 92 18.57 8.56 3.13
C ASP A 92 18.19 10.04 2.98
N LEU A 93 19.13 10.97 3.16
CA LEU A 93 18.85 12.41 3.16
C LEU A 93 19.05 13.04 1.78
N THR A 94 20.06 12.60 1.05
CA THR A 94 20.51 13.21 -0.20
C THR A 94 20.44 12.27 -1.40
N GLY A 95 20.27 10.97 -1.16
CA GLY A 95 20.33 9.94 -2.17
C GLY A 95 19.08 9.79 -3.03
N SER A 96 19.02 8.66 -3.73
CA SER A 96 18.05 8.31 -4.76
C SER A 96 16.61 8.27 -4.25
N PHE A 97 16.42 7.89 -2.98
CA PHE A 97 15.10 7.68 -2.37
C PHE A 97 14.75 8.75 -1.34
N ARG A 98 15.45 9.89 -1.31
CA ARG A 98 15.20 10.97 -0.33
C ARG A 98 13.74 11.43 -0.28
N TYR A 99 13.03 11.45 -1.41
CA TYR A 99 11.60 11.82 -1.47
C TYR A 99 10.66 10.73 -0.93
N PHE A 100 11.18 9.55 -0.65
CA PHE A 100 10.50 8.45 0.03
C PHE A 100 10.73 8.47 1.55
N ARG A 101 11.36 9.52 2.08
CA ARG A 101 11.68 9.74 3.49
C ARG A 101 10.98 10.96 4.06
N ASP A 102 10.77 10.94 5.36
CA ASP A 102 10.41 12.14 6.10
C ASP A 102 11.60 13.09 6.24
N HIS A 103 11.29 14.37 6.10
CA HIS A 103 12.28 15.43 6.21
C HIS A 103 12.11 16.14 7.55
N SER A 104 13.24 16.48 8.17
CA SER A 104 13.22 17.31 9.37
C SER A 104 12.79 18.74 9.01
N PHE A 105 11.76 19.22 9.69
CA PHE A 105 11.26 20.59 9.51
C PHE A 105 11.86 21.54 10.55
N GLY A 106 12.49 22.61 10.06
CA GLY A 106 12.94 23.70 10.90
C GLY A 106 11.77 24.53 11.44
N LEU A 107 12.05 25.49 12.32
CA LEU A 107 11.02 26.39 12.88
C LEU A 107 10.22 27.12 11.78
N LEU A 108 10.91 27.60 10.73
CA LEU A 108 10.28 28.30 9.62
C LEU A 108 9.33 27.38 8.82
N ASP A 109 9.73 26.13 8.55
CA ASP A 109 8.90 25.15 7.86
C ASP A 109 7.60 24.87 8.63
N LYS A 110 7.68 24.84 9.98
CA LYS A 110 6.49 24.68 10.85
C LYS A 110 5.57 25.90 10.78
N ILE A 111 6.14 27.11 10.73
CA ILE A 111 5.36 28.36 10.59
C ILE A 111 4.58 28.36 9.27
N VAL A 112 5.20 27.92 8.16
CA VAL A 112 4.52 27.83 6.86
C VAL A 112 3.70 26.54 6.68
N ARG A 113 3.57 25.71 7.73
CA ARG A 113 2.84 24.43 7.73
C ARG A 113 3.25 23.52 6.56
N LYS A 114 4.55 23.45 6.30
CA LYS A 114 5.11 22.55 5.30
C LYS A 114 4.71 21.11 5.64
N LYS A 115 4.26 20.38 4.63
CA LYS A 115 3.85 18.98 4.75
C LYS A 115 4.96 18.07 4.27
N GLN A 116 4.99 16.83 4.76
CA GLN A 116 5.91 15.80 4.25
C GLN A 116 5.63 15.50 2.78
N THR A 117 6.66 15.06 2.06
CA THR A 117 6.61 14.81 0.60
C THR A 117 5.48 13.87 0.24
N PHE A 118 5.30 12.77 0.97
CA PHE A 118 4.18 11.84 0.78
C PHE A 118 2.81 12.54 0.81
N VAL A 119 2.55 13.38 1.81
CA VAL A 119 1.26 14.07 1.96
C VAL A 119 1.05 15.09 0.84
N GLN A 120 2.12 15.72 0.36
CA GLN A 120 2.07 16.61 -0.81
C GLN A 120 1.74 15.83 -2.09
N ASP A 121 2.36 14.66 -2.29
CA ASP A 121 2.13 13.84 -3.47
C ASP A 121 0.71 13.27 -3.50
N VAL A 122 0.18 12.83 -2.35
CA VAL A 122 -1.24 12.46 -2.22
C VAL A 122 -2.15 13.64 -2.56
N ALA A 123 -1.84 14.85 -2.06
CA ALA A 123 -2.63 16.04 -2.37
C ALA A 123 -2.64 16.35 -3.88
N LYS A 124 -1.48 16.27 -4.53
CA LYS A 124 -1.35 16.49 -5.98
C LYS A 124 -2.11 15.44 -6.78
N ALA A 125 -2.00 14.18 -6.40
CA ALA A 125 -2.68 13.06 -7.06
C ALA A 125 -4.20 13.24 -7.02
N ILE A 126 -4.75 13.58 -5.86
CA ILE A 126 -6.20 13.83 -5.68
C ILE A 126 -6.68 15.05 -6.47
N GLN A 127 -5.89 16.12 -6.52
CA GLN A 127 -6.28 17.38 -7.17
C GLN A 127 -6.19 17.33 -8.70
N ASN A 128 -5.39 16.43 -9.25
CA ASN A 128 -5.15 16.36 -10.69
C ASN A 128 -6.18 15.45 -11.37
N ALA A 129 -7.22 16.06 -11.95
CA ALA A 129 -8.28 15.35 -12.65
C ALA A 129 -7.83 14.63 -13.94
N GLU A 130 -6.63 14.94 -14.46
CA GLU A 130 -6.10 14.30 -15.67
C GLU A 130 -5.45 12.93 -15.38
N TYR A 131 -5.06 12.67 -14.13
CA TYR A 131 -4.44 11.41 -13.73
C TYR A 131 -5.44 10.55 -12.97
N ASP A 132 -5.69 9.35 -13.47
CA ASP A 132 -6.35 8.32 -12.66
C ASP A 132 -5.37 7.84 -11.60
N TRP A 133 -5.42 8.49 -10.43
CA TRP A 133 -4.52 8.20 -9.31
C TRP A 133 -4.93 6.95 -8.52
N LYS A 134 -6.13 6.42 -8.78
CA LYS A 134 -6.63 5.20 -8.15
C LYS A 134 -5.98 4.00 -8.84
N ALA A 135 -5.12 3.31 -8.12
CA ALA A 135 -4.44 2.15 -8.67
C ALA A 135 -5.31 0.87 -8.52
N PRO A 136 -4.91 -0.28 -9.09
CA PRO A 136 -5.76 -1.46 -9.26
C PRO A 136 -6.45 -1.98 -7.99
N SER A 137 -5.82 -1.86 -6.82
CA SER A 137 -6.39 -2.26 -5.53
C SER A 137 -7.26 -1.20 -4.85
N TRP A 138 -7.46 -0.03 -5.45
CA TRP A 138 -8.23 1.06 -4.85
C TRP A 138 -9.62 0.61 -4.36
N ASN A 139 -10.37 -0.11 -5.20
CA ASN A 139 -11.70 -0.61 -4.84
C ASN A 139 -11.67 -1.63 -3.69
N CYS A 140 -10.59 -2.41 -3.60
CA CYS A 140 -10.38 -3.34 -2.49
C CYS A 140 -10.07 -2.59 -1.19
N PHE A 141 -9.23 -1.56 -1.27
CA PHE A 141 -8.89 -0.70 -0.14
C PHE A 141 -10.11 0.10 0.35
N TYR A 142 -10.91 0.63 -0.57
CA TYR A 142 -12.18 1.28 -0.27
C TYR A 142 -13.16 0.33 0.41
N HIS A 143 -13.32 -0.90 -0.10
CA HIS A 143 -14.17 -1.92 0.52
C HIS A 143 -13.75 -2.26 1.95
N ALA A 144 -12.46 -2.51 2.17
CA ALA A 144 -11.92 -2.81 3.48
C ALA A 144 -12.19 -1.65 4.45
N THR A 145 -11.96 -0.41 3.99
CA THR A 145 -12.24 0.81 4.75
C THR A 145 -13.73 0.93 5.06
N PHE A 146 -14.60 0.92 4.04
CA PHE A 146 -16.06 1.07 4.18
C PHE A 146 -16.69 0.06 5.16
N ASN A 147 -16.20 -1.18 5.13
CA ASN A 147 -16.67 -2.25 6.02
C ASN A 147 -15.93 -2.33 7.35
N ASN A 148 -15.05 -1.37 7.65
CA ASN A 148 -14.26 -1.29 8.87
C ASN A 148 -13.40 -2.55 9.14
N ARG A 149 -12.87 -3.15 8.07
CA ARG A 149 -12.01 -4.33 8.13
C ARG A 149 -10.63 -3.97 8.67
N PRO A 150 -10.05 -4.77 9.58
CA PRO A 150 -8.67 -4.58 10.01
C PRO A 150 -7.73 -4.59 8.80
N THR A 151 -6.94 -3.53 8.66
CA THR A 151 -6.15 -3.27 7.45
C THR A 151 -4.69 -3.01 7.79
N SER A 152 -3.78 -3.68 7.09
CA SER A 152 -2.35 -3.38 7.15
C SER A 152 -1.86 -2.75 5.85
N VAL A 153 -1.05 -1.71 5.95
CA VAL A 153 -0.33 -1.14 4.81
C VAL A 153 1.12 -1.56 4.89
N ILE A 154 1.65 -2.19 3.84
CA ILE A 154 3.02 -2.72 3.77
C ILE A 154 3.67 -2.17 2.50
N THR A 155 4.45 -1.09 2.62
CA THR A 155 5.01 -0.35 1.48
C THR A 155 6.53 -0.26 1.58
N ALA A 156 7.20 -0.19 0.43
CA ALA A 156 8.64 0.11 0.33
C ALA A 156 8.97 1.59 0.63
N ARG A 157 7.99 2.43 0.98
CA ARG A 157 8.26 3.78 1.49
C ARG A 157 9.06 3.73 2.79
N GLY A 158 9.81 4.79 3.01
CA GLY A 158 10.63 5.01 4.19
C GLY A 158 10.13 6.11 5.13
N HIS A 159 8.95 6.66 4.85
CA HIS A 159 8.26 7.64 5.71
C HIS A 159 7.83 6.99 7.04
N ASP A 160 7.59 7.79 8.06
CA ASP A 160 6.99 7.33 9.30
C ASP A 160 5.54 6.89 9.08
N SER A 161 5.10 5.95 9.92
CA SER A 161 3.74 5.41 9.85
C SER A 161 2.68 6.52 9.99
N ASP A 162 2.94 7.54 10.82
CA ASP A 162 2.03 8.66 11.02
C ASP A 162 1.94 9.57 9.79
N THR A 163 3.04 9.78 9.06
CA THR A 163 3.01 10.48 7.77
C THR A 163 2.12 9.75 6.76
N ILE A 164 2.17 8.41 6.74
CA ILE A 164 1.29 7.62 5.87
C ILE A 164 -0.19 7.80 6.28
N LYS A 165 -0.49 7.75 7.59
CA LYS A 165 -1.84 8.02 8.10
C LYS A 165 -2.32 9.41 7.71
N GLU A 166 -1.46 10.44 7.76
CA GLU A 166 -1.81 11.79 7.35
C GLU A 166 -2.21 11.90 5.88
N GLY A 167 -1.51 11.19 4.98
CA GLY A 167 -1.91 11.11 3.57
C GLY A 167 -3.27 10.43 3.40
N VAL A 168 -3.52 9.32 4.09
CA VAL A 168 -4.84 8.65 4.05
C VAL A 168 -5.95 9.53 4.64
N LYS A 169 -5.68 10.25 5.73
CA LYS A 169 -6.61 11.23 6.31
C LYS A 169 -6.98 12.33 5.32
N LEU A 170 -6.05 12.72 4.44
CA LEU A 170 -6.36 13.66 3.37
C LEU A 170 -7.37 13.08 2.37
N MET A 171 -7.23 11.80 1.99
CA MET A 171 -8.22 11.11 1.14
C MET A 171 -9.62 11.08 1.77
N VAL A 172 -9.71 10.86 3.08
CA VAL A 172 -10.97 10.94 3.83
C VAL A 172 -11.54 12.36 3.78
N LYS A 173 -10.71 13.37 4.09
CA LYS A 173 -11.11 14.77 4.11
C LYS A 173 -11.64 15.26 2.76
N GLU A 174 -11.05 14.80 1.66
CA GLU A 174 -11.47 15.14 0.30
C GLU A 174 -12.62 14.26 -0.21
N GLY A 175 -13.10 13.29 0.58
CA GLY A 175 -14.30 12.50 0.28
C GLY A 175 -14.06 11.25 -0.58
N HIS A 176 -12.82 10.82 -0.75
CA HIS A 176 -12.49 9.60 -1.50
C HIS A 176 -12.58 8.33 -0.64
N LEU A 177 -12.49 8.47 0.68
CA LEU A 177 -12.73 7.40 1.64
C LEU A 177 -13.84 7.81 2.61
N PRO A 178 -14.71 6.87 3.04
CA PRO A 178 -15.84 7.18 3.91
C PRO A 178 -15.41 7.54 5.34
N HIS A 179 -14.30 6.98 5.80
CA HIS A 179 -13.67 7.23 7.09
C HIS A 179 -12.23 6.69 7.06
N GLU A 180 -11.45 6.91 8.13
CA GLU A 180 -10.12 6.32 8.25
C GLU A 180 -10.21 4.77 8.29
N PRO A 181 -9.26 4.05 7.66
CA PRO A 181 -9.18 2.60 7.79
C PRO A 181 -9.02 2.17 9.25
N ASN A 182 -9.57 1.01 9.59
CA ASN A 182 -9.26 0.33 10.85
C ASN A 182 -7.84 -0.26 10.76
N PHE A 183 -6.83 0.59 10.90
CA PHE A 183 -5.44 0.18 10.77
C PHE A 183 -5.09 -0.85 11.84
N LEU A 184 -4.73 -2.05 11.40
CA LEU A 184 -4.06 -3.06 12.20
C LEU A 184 -2.59 -2.70 12.38
N SER A 185 -1.92 -2.37 11.28
CA SER A 185 -0.50 -1.99 11.26
C SER A 185 -0.16 -1.17 10.02
N ILE A 186 0.93 -0.41 10.06
CA ILE A 186 1.50 0.28 8.90
C ILE A 186 3.01 0.06 8.93
N TYR A 187 3.51 -0.67 7.93
CA TYR A 187 4.90 -1.05 7.76
C TYR A 187 5.52 -0.39 6.52
N PRO A 188 6.03 0.84 6.64
CA PRO A 188 6.98 1.41 5.69
C PRO A 188 8.32 0.72 5.86
N VAL A 189 8.51 -0.38 5.12
CA VAL A 189 9.58 -1.35 5.43
C VAL A 189 10.99 -0.82 5.17
N SER A 190 11.15 0.32 4.48
CA SER A 190 12.44 0.95 4.32
C SER A 190 12.81 1.88 5.48
N ASN A 191 11.86 2.27 6.33
CA ASN A 191 12.09 3.13 7.49
C ASN A 191 13.03 2.43 8.50
N PRO A 192 14.13 3.07 8.95
CA PRO A 192 15.11 2.42 9.82
C PRO A 192 14.53 1.84 11.12
N GLU A 193 13.60 2.54 11.77
CA GLU A 193 12.98 2.05 13.02
C GLU A 193 12.13 0.82 12.76
N VAL A 194 11.37 0.83 11.66
CA VAL A 194 10.54 -0.30 11.22
C VAL A 194 11.41 -1.50 10.86
N ARG A 195 12.54 -1.29 10.18
CA ARG A 195 13.49 -2.36 9.85
C ARG A 195 14.02 -3.05 11.10
N VAL A 196 14.46 -2.27 12.10
CA VAL A 196 14.91 -2.80 13.38
C VAL A 196 13.80 -3.56 14.10
N ALA A 197 12.57 -3.04 14.08
CA ALA A 197 11.40 -3.72 14.67
C ALA A 197 11.06 -5.06 13.98
N LEU A 198 11.33 -5.16 12.66
CA LEU A 198 11.20 -6.40 11.89
C LEU A 198 12.42 -7.34 12.02
N GLY A 199 13.40 -6.98 12.85
CA GLY A 199 14.58 -7.80 13.15
C GLY A 199 15.82 -7.52 12.30
N ASP A 200 15.77 -6.53 11.39
CA ASP A 200 16.88 -6.15 10.51
C ASP A 200 17.81 -5.13 11.18
N LYS A 201 18.45 -5.55 12.28
CA LYS A 201 19.27 -4.67 13.14
C LYS A 201 20.47 -4.06 12.42
N GLU A 202 21.05 -4.82 11.48
CA GLU A 202 22.21 -4.40 10.70
C GLU A 202 21.83 -3.67 9.41
N LEU A 203 20.53 -3.47 9.15
CA LEU A 203 20.03 -2.78 7.96
C LEU A 203 20.53 -3.38 6.64
N THR A 204 20.66 -4.70 6.56
CA THR A 204 21.16 -5.42 5.38
C THR A 204 20.07 -6.19 4.62
N SER A 205 18.90 -6.40 5.22
CA SER A 205 17.81 -7.14 4.60
C SER A 205 17.26 -6.43 3.36
N SER A 206 16.89 -7.20 2.35
CA SER A 206 16.23 -6.70 1.16
C SER A 206 14.80 -6.23 1.48
N ILE A 207 14.26 -5.34 0.63
CA ILE A 207 12.84 -4.91 0.74
C ILE A 207 11.88 -6.11 0.67
N ALA A 208 12.18 -7.09 -0.17
CA ALA A 208 11.41 -8.33 -0.26
C ALA A 208 11.40 -9.10 1.07
N GLU A 209 12.54 -9.25 1.73
CA GLU A 209 12.64 -9.89 3.05
C GLU A 209 11.85 -9.13 4.11
N LEU A 210 11.97 -7.80 4.12
CA LEU A 210 11.27 -6.95 5.08
C LEU A 210 9.75 -6.98 4.86
N LYS A 211 9.28 -6.95 3.60
CA LYS A 211 7.85 -7.14 3.29
C LYS A 211 7.34 -8.49 3.80
N ARG A 212 8.10 -9.58 3.61
CA ARG A 212 7.72 -10.90 4.17
C ARG A 212 7.64 -10.87 5.70
N GLY A 213 8.60 -10.23 6.36
CA GLY A 213 8.58 -10.00 7.81
C GLY A 213 7.32 -9.24 8.25
N ALA A 214 6.98 -8.16 7.55
CA ALA A 214 5.80 -7.34 7.84
C ALA A 214 4.47 -8.09 7.63
N ILE A 215 4.37 -8.96 6.63
CA ILE A 215 3.19 -9.82 6.41
C ILE A 215 3.02 -10.77 7.61
N ARG A 216 4.10 -11.43 8.01
CA ARG A 216 4.11 -12.34 9.16
C ARG A 216 3.70 -11.58 10.43
N GLU A 217 4.34 -10.45 10.70
CA GLU A 217 4.06 -9.66 11.90
C GLU A 217 2.63 -9.11 11.91
N SER A 218 2.07 -8.75 10.75
CA SER A 218 0.66 -8.34 10.65
C SER A 218 -0.30 -9.48 11.01
N VAL A 219 0.01 -10.73 10.66
CA VAL A 219 -0.80 -11.89 11.09
C VAL A 219 -0.66 -12.13 12.59
N GLU A 220 0.55 -12.05 13.13
CA GLU A 220 0.76 -12.20 14.58
C GLU A 220 0.06 -11.09 15.36
N GLU A 221 0.10 -9.84 14.88
CA GLU A 221 -0.61 -8.70 15.50
C GLU A 221 -2.12 -8.87 15.45
N ALA A 222 -2.66 -9.38 14.34
CA ALA A 222 -4.07 -9.72 14.26
C ALA A 222 -4.48 -10.74 15.34
N ILE A 223 -3.65 -11.76 15.59
CA ILE A 223 -3.88 -12.77 16.63
C ILE A 223 -3.75 -12.14 18.02
N ARG A 224 -2.78 -11.25 18.25
CA ARG A 224 -2.61 -10.56 19.54
C ARG A 224 -3.79 -9.65 19.87
N ILE A 225 -4.26 -8.85 18.92
CA ILE A 225 -5.34 -7.87 19.13
C ILE A 225 -6.72 -8.53 19.15
N TYR A 226 -6.98 -9.43 18.20
CA TYR A 226 -8.33 -9.99 17.98
C TYR A 226 -8.51 -11.41 18.49
N GLY A 227 -7.46 -12.01 19.05
CA GLY A 227 -7.44 -13.41 19.49
C GLY A 227 -7.21 -14.38 18.33
N TYR A 228 -6.81 -15.60 18.66
CA TYR A 228 -6.76 -16.68 17.67
C TYR A 228 -8.19 -17.13 17.31
N SER A 229 -8.44 -17.30 16.02
CA SER A 229 -9.62 -18.01 15.53
C SER A 229 -9.26 -18.81 14.28
N PRO A 230 -9.65 -20.10 14.20
CA PRO A 230 -9.39 -20.93 13.02
C PRO A 230 -10.12 -20.39 11.77
N HIS A 231 -11.07 -19.47 11.97
CA HIS A 231 -11.86 -18.88 10.90
C HIS A 231 -11.39 -17.49 10.47
N HIS A 232 -10.23 -17.02 10.97
CA HIS A 232 -9.56 -15.83 10.47
C HIS A 232 -9.13 -16.00 9.01
N ARG A 233 -9.19 -14.89 8.28
CA ARG A 233 -8.89 -14.84 6.85
C ARG A 233 -8.02 -13.65 6.55
N PHE A 234 -6.90 -13.90 5.89
CA PHE A 234 -5.91 -12.89 5.56
C PHE A 234 -5.79 -12.80 4.05
N GLY A 235 -5.82 -11.60 3.49
CA GLY A 235 -5.60 -11.38 2.07
C GLY A 235 -4.63 -10.25 1.84
N MET A 236 -3.63 -10.46 0.98
CA MET A 236 -2.76 -9.38 0.53
C MET A 236 -2.95 -9.13 -0.97
N SER A 237 -3.04 -7.86 -1.35
CA SER A 237 -3.05 -7.46 -2.76
C SER A 237 -1.75 -6.77 -3.17
N ASP A 238 -1.35 -7.03 -4.41
CA ASP A 238 -0.17 -6.46 -5.08
C ASP A 238 -0.39 -6.53 -6.61
N ASP A 239 0.14 -5.56 -7.34
CA ASP A 239 0.03 -5.47 -8.80
C ASP A 239 1.26 -6.04 -9.52
N ASP A 240 2.40 -6.20 -8.82
CA ASP A 240 3.62 -6.75 -9.39
C ASP A 240 3.67 -8.29 -9.28
N PRO A 241 3.82 -9.03 -10.40
CA PRO A 241 3.84 -10.50 -10.38
C PRO A 241 4.97 -11.10 -9.54
N HIS A 242 6.13 -10.44 -9.42
CA HIS A 242 7.24 -10.93 -8.64
C HIS A 242 6.98 -10.77 -7.14
N ASN A 243 6.42 -9.63 -6.72
CA ASN A 243 5.96 -9.43 -5.35
C ASN A 243 4.88 -10.44 -4.98
N VAL A 244 3.91 -10.67 -5.87
CA VAL A 244 2.85 -11.68 -5.69
C VAL A 244 3.41 -13.08 -5.43
N GLU A 245 4.46 -13.49 -6.13
CA GLU A 245 5.14 -14.77 -5.87
C GLU A 245 5.74 -14.82 -4.46
N LEU A 246 6.44 -13.74 -4.04
CA LEU A 246 7.05 -13.64 -2.72
C LEU A 246 5.99 -13.66 -1.59
N ILE A 247 4.88 -12.94 -1.78
CA ILE A 247 3.72 -12.94 -0.88
C ILE A 247 3.15 -14.36 -0.79
N THR A 248 3.00 -15.05 -1.93
CA THR A 248 2.50 -16.41 -1.98
C THR A 248 3.37 -17.37 -1.15
N GLU A 249 4.69 -17.27 -1.23
CA GLU A 249 5.59 -18.11 -0.44
C GLU A 249 5.52 -17.82 1.07
N GLU A 250 5.37 -16.56 1.46
CA GLU A 250 5.16 -16.20 2.87
C GLU A 250 3.79 -16.69 3.38
N MET A 251 2.72 -16.49 2.60
CA MET A 251 1.38 -17.00 2.93
C MET A 251 1.35 -18.53 3.02
N LYS A 252 2.14 -19.26 2.23
CA LYS A 252 2.31 -20.73 2.38
C LYS A 252 2.97 -21.07 3.72
N THR A 253 3.96 -20.28 4.14
CA THR A 253 4.63 -20.47 5.43
C THR A 253 3.67 -20.24 6.58
N LEU A 254 2.87 -19.18 6.52
CA LEU A 254 1.80 -18.90 7.47
C LEU A 254 0.72 -19.98 7.46
N LYS A 255 0.30 -20.48 6.30
CA LYS A 255 -0.66 -21.59 6.18
C LYS A 255 -0.14 -22.90 6.78
N ARG A 256 1.17 -23.15 6.78
CA ARG A 256 1.76 -24.29 7.50
C ARG A 256 1.70 -24.10 9.01
N LYS A 257 1.94 -22.88 9.50
CA LYS A 257 1.89 -22.53 10.93
C LYS A 257 0.46 -22.50 11.47
N TYR A 258 -0.47 -21.97 10.68
CA TYR A 258 -1.89 -21.78 11.00
C TYR A 258 -2.76 -22.53 9.97
N PRO A 259 -2.85 -23.87 10.06
CA PRO A 259 -3.49 -24.73 9.06
C PRO A 259 -4.97 -24.46 8.84
N GLU A 260 -5.67 -23.97 9.85
CA GLU A 260 -7.12 -23.77 9.80
C GLU A 260 -7.51 -22.41 9.19
N MET A 261 -6.68 -21.39 9.41
CA MET A 261 -6.90 -20.04 8.86
C MET A 261 -6.79 -20.03 7.33
N SER A 262 -7.54 -19.16 6.66
CA SER A 262 -7.43 -18.99 5.20
C SER A 262 -6.50 -17.83 4.85
N PHE A 263 -5.64 -18.05 3.87
CA PHE A 263 -4.74 -17.04 3.33
C PHE A 263 -5.02 -16.87 1.85
N PHE A 264 -5.09 -15.62 1.40
CA PHE A 264 -5.41 -15.27 0.02
C PHE A 264 -4.32 -14.35 -0.55
N VAL A 265 -4.02 -14.55 -1.82
CA VAL A 265 -3.23 -13.62 -2.61
C VAL A 265 -4.14 -13.04 -3.68
N ILE A 266 -4.13 -11.71 -3.80
CA ILE A 266 -4.98 -10.96 -4.70
C ILE A 266 -4.07 -10.29 -5.73
N HIS A 267 -4.09 -10.83 -6.94
CA HIS A 267 -3.36 -10.27 -8.06
C HIS A 267 -4.24 -9.18 -8.66
N THR A 268 -3.79 -7.94 -8.64
CA THR A 268 -4.58 -6.83 -9.20
C THR A 268 -4.04 -6.38 -10.53
N HIS A 269 -4.97 -6.20 -11.48
CA HIS A 269 -4.74 -5.65 -12.81
C HIS A 269 -5.69 -4.46 -13.00
N GLN A 270 -5.43 -3.62 -14.00
CA GLN A 270 -6.20 -2.38 -14.22
C GLN A 270 -7.73 -2.59 -14.18
N ASP A 271 -8.24 -3.67 -14.80
CA ASP A 271 -9.70 -3.89 -14.93
C ASP A 271 -10.25 -5.05 -14.08
N HIS A 272 -9.40 -5.88 -13.48
CA HIS A 272 -9.84 -7.07 -12.76
C HIS A 272 -8.85 -7.50 -11.69
N PHE A 273 -9.30 -8.35 -10.79
CA PHE A 273 -8.43 -9.03 -9.85
C PHE A 273 -8.63 -10.54 -9.87
N VAL A 274 -7.56 -11.26 -9.61
CA VAL A 274 -7.58 -12.71 -9.40
C VAL A 274 -7.29 -12.98 -7.94
N LYS A 275 -8.25 -13.60 -7.25
CA LYS A 275 -8.11 -14.03 -5.86
C LYS A 275 -7.80 -15.51 -5.81
N GLU A 276 -6.64 -15.87 -5.27
CA GLU A 276 -6.22 -17.26 -5.08
C GLU A 276 -6.08 -17.58 -3.59
N GLU A 277 -6.71 -18.67 -3.13
CA GLU A 277 -6.50 -19.18 -1.77
C GLU A 277 -5.22 -20.03 -1.73
N VAL A 278 -4.41 -19.80 -0.71
CA VAL A 278 -3.20 -20.58 -0.44
C VAL A 278 -3.57 -21.85 0.34
N LEU A 279 -3.40 -22.99 -0.32
CA LEU A 279 -3.67 -24.32 0.23
C LEU A 279 -2.36 -25.01 0.64
N GLN A 280 -2.41 -25.86 1.68
CA GLN A 280 -1.24 -26.67 2.09
C GLN A 280 -0.84 -27.71 1.03
N HIS A 281 -1.80 -28.25 0.29
CA HIS A 281 -1.60 -29.21 -0.79
C HIS A 281 -2.35 -28.75 -2.05
N LYS A 282 -1.79 -29.02 -3.23
CA LYS A 282 -2.42 -28.70 -4.53
C LYS A 282 -3.70 -29.53 -4.72
N LEU A 283 -4.81 -29.10 -4.13
CA LEU A 283 -6.15 -29.52 -4.57
C LEU A 283 -6.55 -28.64 -5.76
N LYS A 284 -7.18 -29.26 -6.78
CA LYS A 284 -7.49 -28.66 -8.09
C LYS A 284 -8.03 -27.21 -7.97
N ARG A 285 -7.35 -26.30 -8.68
CA ARG A 285 -7.65 -24.86 -8.82
C ARG A 285 -9.14 -24.57 -9.01
N LYS A 286 -9.72 -23.74 -8.16
CA LYS A 286 -10.87 -22.89 -8.53
C LYS A 286 -10.37 -21.45 -8.68
N LYS A 287 -9.89 -21.08 -9.87
CA LYS A 287 -9.69 -19.67 -10.21
C LYS A 287 -11.07 -19.02 -10.29
N LYS A 288 -11.35 -18.04 -9.44
CA LYS A 288 -12.50 -17.15 -9.61
C LYS A 288 -11.98 -15.79 -10.05
N SER A 289 -12.19 -15.48 -11.33
CA SER A 289 -12.12 -14.10 -11.80
C SER A 289 -13.34 -13.37 -11.24
N GLN A 290 -13.13 -12.20 -10.64
CA GLN A 290 -14.21 -11.36 -10.14
C GLN A 290 -14.04 -9.96 -10.73
N ASN A 291 -15.11 -9.44 -11.33
CA ASN A 291 -15.17 -8.02 -11.70
C ASN A 291 -15.37 -7.18 -10.42
N PHE A 292 -14.85 -5.96 -10.42
CA PHE A 292 -14.95 -5.01 -9.29
C PHE A 292 -16.38 -4.61 -8.91
N GLU A 293 -17.40 -5.02 -9.67
CA GLU A 293 -18.82 -4.83 -9.30
C GLU A 293 -19.35 -5.91 -8.32
N GLN A 294 -18.65 -7.04 -8.13
CA GLN A 294 -19.15 -8.21 -7.35
C GLN A 294 -18.41 -8.43 -6.03
N VAL A 295 -17.97 -7.37 -5.38
CA VAL A 295 -16.92 -7.37 -4.36
C VAL A 295 -17.44 -7.85 -3.00
N ALA A 296 -17.64 -9.16 -2.85
CA ALA A 296 -17.45 -9.86 -1.58
C ALA A 296 -15.96 -10.22 -1.50
N LEU A 297 -15.15 -9.24 -1.10
CA LEU A 297 -13.74 -9.47 -0.84
C LEU A 297 -13.62 -10.25 0.45
N ILE A 298 -12.74 -11.24 0.39
CA ILE A 298 -12.46 -12.20 1.44
C ILE A 298 -13.77 -12.76 1.97
#